data_AF-A0A949AL55-F1
#
_entry.id   AF-A0A949AL55-F1
#
_cell.length_a   1.000
_cell.length_b   1.000
_cell.length_c   1.000
_cell.angle_alpha   90.00
_cell.angle_beta   90.00
_cell.angle_gamma   90.00
#
_symmetry.space_group_name_H-M   'P 1'
#
loop_
_entity.id
_entity.type
_entity.pdbx_description
1 polymer ?
#
loop_
_entity_poly.entity_id
_entity_poly.type
_entity_poly.pdbx_seq_one_letter_code
_entity_poly.pdbx_strand_id
1 'polypeptide(L)'
;MFRNIKKNNSGFMLLGSLSIVIFLSIVLSAAMFSSEMQLKEDTQRNSIQEAFYAAEAGLDMAIFELRKNSEWRPGEDEQPQVQDVRLNRTLDDDETTVGFYSVVVKDGGVFNGWETVWIQSIGRDALNDLTRVVVARAIIDSHARFLVSTLGNLRIESRASINADILGTDVYFEVNPSLEPPENAIYVTGGVFYIRDIYGEDNPNVFGEDDGAITSYKIPSITFAGVNLNRYREIAVELEASGKGIYHGGDLTVDLNTLGGLNAAPIIIFAEGDITIFGEYNFSPLVVSSGNIFISGNIEPDESLPVRPQIGVFAKKDIIITEDSVSQGGDLSIEAFLIADGGGDSKGVIVSEGQGFGTLNFTGAIAARGEGDTAINLNSFATRNYIFNPALNSDRTIPFLPFIANIIEWRESTINDTFPPEEPMN
;
A
#
# COMPACT_ATOMS: atom_id res chain seq x y z
N MET A 1 -32.53 -100.86 -31.50
CA MET A 1 -31.09 -100.51 -31.44
C MET A 1 -30.99 -98.99 -31.37
N PHE A 2 -30.98 -98.40 -30.17
CA PHE A 2 -30.94 -96.95 -29.97
C PHE A 2 -29.48 -96.48 -29.89
N ARG A 3 -29.09 -95.58 -30.80
CA ARG A 3 -27.75 -94.98 -30.87
C ARG A 3 -27.74 -93.75 -29.96
N ASN A 4 -27.10 -93.86 -28.79
CA ASN A 4 -26.89 -92.72 -27.89
C ASN A 4 -25.94 -91.71 -28.55
N ILE A 5 -26.47 -90.56 -28.96
CA ILE A 5 -25.67 -89.39 -29.34
C ILE A 5 -25.24 -88.71 -28.04
N LYS A 6 -23.96 -88.86 -27.67
CA LYS A 6 -23.35 -88.08 -26.59
C LYS A 6 -23.39 -86.60 -27.00
N LYS A 7 -24.31 -85.83 -26.41
CA LYS A 7 -24.37 -84.36 -26.55
C LYS A 7 -23.12 -83.77 -25.89
N ASN A 8 -22.21 -83.25 -26.70
CA ASN A 8 -20.96 -82.65 -26.23
C ASN A 8 -21.24 -81.20 -25.76
N ASN A 9 -21.66 -81.03 -24.51
CA ASN A 9 -21.98 -79.71 -23.90
C ASN A 9 -20.76 -78.79 -23.74
N SER A 10 -19.57 -79.30 -24.03
CA SER A 10 -18.28 -78.61 -23.91
C SER A 10 -18.18 -77.40 -24.83
N GLY A 11 -18.72 -77.47 -26.05
CA GLY A 11 -18.66 -76.35 -27.01
C GLY A 11 -19.52 -75.16 -26.61
N PHE A 12 -20.67 -75.40 -25.99
CA PHE A 12 -21.56 -74.33 -25.50
C PHE A 12 -21.01 -73.65 -24.24
N MET A 13 -20.39 -74.41 -23.33
CA MET A 13 -19.70 -73.83 -22.17
C MET A 13 -18.50 -72.98 -22.58
N LEU A 14 -17.76 -73.39 -23.62
CA LEU A 14 -16.58 -72.67 -24.10
C LEU A 14 -16.95 -71.36 -24.84
N LEU A 15 -18.05 -71.40 -25.62
CA LEU A 15 -18.64 -70.21 -26.22
C LEU A 15 -19.19 -69.25 -25.15
N GLY A 16 -19.90 -69.76 -24.15
CA GLY A 16 -20.40 -68.98 -23.03
C GLY A 16 -19.28 -68.32 -22.22
N SER A 17 -18.19 -69.05 -21.92
CA SER A 17 -17.04 -68.49 -21.21
C SER A 17 -16.31 -67.45 -22.04
N LEU A 18 -16.16 -67.67 -23.36
CA LEU A 18 -15.54 -66.70 -24.25
C LEU A 18 -16.36 -65.41 -24.33
N SER A 19 -17.70 -65.51 -24.44
CA SER A 19 -18.59 -64.35 -24.42
C SER A 19 -18.51 -63.57 -23.11
N ILE A 20 -18.43 -64.26 -21.97
CA ILE A 20 -18.27 -63.62 -20.65
C ILE A 20 -16.92 -62.92 -20.55
N VAL A 21 -15.82 -63.55 -21.01
CA VAL A 21 -14.49 -62.92 -20.99
C VAL A 21 -14.46 -61.67 -21.88
N ILE A 22 -15.00 -61.75 -23.10
CA ILE A 22 -15.07 -60.59 -24.00
C ILE A 22 -15.92 -59.47 -23.38
N PHE A 23 -17.08 -59.81 -22.80
CA PHE A 23 -17.95 -58.84 -22.16
C PHE A 23 -17.27 -58.18 -20.95
N LEU A 24 -16.62 -58.96 -20.08
CA LEU A 24 -15.86 -58.45 -18.95
C LEU A 24 -14.70 -57.57 -19.40
N SER A 25 -13.96 -57.95 -20.46
CA SER A 25 -12.90 -57.13 -21.02
C SER A 25 -13.41 -55.78 -21.51
N ILE A 26 -14.55 -55.74 -22.20
CA ILE A 26 -15.17 -54.49 -22.67
C ILE A 26 -15.57 -53.59 -21.48
N VAL A 27 -16.19 -54.17 -20.44
CA VAL A 27 -16.61 -53.41 -19.25
C VAL A 27 -15.40 -52.89 -18.46
N LEU A 28 -14.35 -53.70 -18.30
CA LEU A 28 -13.09 -53.29 -17.65
C LEU A 28 -12.40 -52.17 -18.44
N SER A 29 -12.31 -52.29 -19.77
CA SER A 29 -11.75 -51.23 -20.62
C SER A 29 -12.54 -49.93 -20.51
N ALA A 30 -13.88 -49.99 -20.48
CA ALA A 30 -14.72 -48.80 -20.33
C ALA A 30 -14.55 -48.15 -18.94
N ALA A 31 -14.44 -48.95 -17.87
CA ALA A 31 -14.22 -48.45 -16.52
C ALA A 31 -12.84 -47.78 -16.37
N MET A 32 -11.78 -48.40 -16.89
CA MET A 32 -10.43 -47.81 -16.91
C MET A 32 -10.40 -46.51 -17.71
N PHE A 33 -11.01 -46.50 -18.90
CA PHE A 33 -11.10 -45.30 -19.72
C PHE A 33 -11.88 -44.17 -19.01
N SER A 34 -12.99 -44.49 -18.34
CA SER A 34 -13.73 -43.50 -17.54
C SER A 34 -12.91 -42.95 -16.37
N SER A 35 -12.13 -43.80 -15.70
CA SER A 35 -11.25 -43.38 -14.60
C SER A 35 -10.10 -42.50 -15.10
N GLU A 36 -9.49 -42.83 -16.24
CA GLU A 36 -8.45 -42.00 -16.86
C GLU A 36 -9.00 -40.66 -17.33
N MET A 37 -10.22 -40.63 -17.89
CA MET A 37 -10.88 -39.38 -18.25
C MET A 37 -11.15 -38.49 -17.03
N GLN A 38 -11.64 -39.07 -15.93
CA GLN A 38 -11.87 -38.33 -14.68
C GLN A 38 -10.56 -37.79 -14.09
N LEU A 39 -9.52 -38.62 -14.01
CA LEU A 39 -8.20 -38.17 -13.54
C LEU A 39 -7.63 -37.07 -14.42
N LYS A 40 -7.77 -37.18 -15.74
CA LYS A 40 -7.33 -36.14 -16.68
C LYS A 40 -8.12 -34.84 -16.50
N GLU A 41 -9.43 -34.92 -16.28
CA GLU A 41 -10.27 -33.76 -16.02
C GLU A 41 -9.90 -33.07 -14.70
N ASP A 42 -9.67 -33.84 -13.64
CA ASP A 42 -9.24 -33.33 -12.33
C ASP A 42 -7.85 -32.68 -12.41
N THR A 43 -6.88 -33.34 -13.08
CA THR A 43 -5.55 -32.75 -13.32
C THR A 43 -5.66 -31.46 -14.12
N GLN A 44 -6.48 -31.43 -15.18
CA GLN A 44 -6.66 -30.22 -15.98
C GLN A 44 -7.30 -29.08 -15.16
N ARG A 45 -8.28 -29.37 -14.30
CA ARG A 45 -8.88 -28.38 -13.40
C ARG A 45 -7.86 -27.82 -12.41
N ASN A 46 -7.03 -28.69 -11.84
CA ASN A 46 -5.96 -28.27 -10.93
C ASN A 46 -4.93 -27.38 -11.65
N SER A 47 -4.43 -27.79 -12.81
CA SER A 47 -3.50 -26.98 -13.62
C SER A 47 -4.10 -25.60 -13.99
N ILE A 48 -5.40 -25.52 -14.29
CA ILE A 48 -6.07 -24.23 -14.55
C ILE A 48 -6.02 -23.33 -13.32
N GLN A 49 -6.34 -23.87 -12.14
CA GLN A 49 -6.33 -23.12 -10.89
C GLN A 49 -4.91 -22.68 -10.52
N GLU A 50 -3.93 -23.57 -10.62
CA GLU A 50 -2.52 -23.30 -10.35
C GLU A 50 -1.95 -22.19 -11.26
N ALA A 51 -2.23 -22.25 -12.57
CA ALA A 51 -1.82 -21.21 -13.50
C ALA A 51 -2.48 -19.86 -13.19
N PHE A 52 -3.75 -19.86 -12.77
CA PHE A 52 -4.45 -18.63 -12.37
C PHE A 52 -3.88 -18.06 -11.06
N TYR A 53 -3.63 -18.90 -10.05
CA TYR A 53 -2.99 -18.48 -8.80
C TYR A 53 -1.58 -17.93 -9.02
N ALA A 54 -0.81 -18.51 -9.95
CA ALA A 54 0.48 -17.95 -10.32
C ALA A 54 0.34 -16.54 -10.94
N ALA A 55 -0.68 -16.32 -11.79
CA ALA A 55 -0.95 -15.00 -12.36
C ALA A 55 -1.39 -13.98 -11.28
N GLU A 56 -2.21 -14.39 -10.31
CA GLU A 56 -2.59 -13.53 -9.18
C GLU A 56 -1.36 -13.16 -8.33
N ALA A 57 -0.49 -14.14 -8.03
CA ALA A 57 0.74 -13.90 -7.28
C ALA A 57 1.68 -12.91 -8.00
N GLY A 58 1.77 -12.98 -9.32
CA GLY A 58 2.53 -12.03 -10.11
C GLY A 58 1.93 -10.62 -10.08
N LEU A 59 0.60 -10.48 -10.09
CA LEU A 59 -0.08 -9.20 -9.92
C LEU A 59 0.15 -8.62 -8.51
N ASP A 60 0.06 -9.42 -7.47
CA ASP A 60 0.33 -9.00 -6.09
C ASP A 60 1.78 -8.53 -5.91
N MET A 61 2.74 -9.26 -6.50
CA MET A 61 4.14 -8.86 -6.54
C MET A 61 4.31 -7.51 -7.25
N ALA A 62 3.66 -7.32 -8.40
CA ALA A 62 3.74 -6.07 -9.14
C ALA A 62 3.24 -4.88 -8.31
N ILE A 63 2.08 -5.02 -7.65
CA ILE A 63 1.55 -4.00 -6.75
C ILE A 63 2.52 -3.74 -5.58
N PHE A 64 3.11 -4.78 -5.02
CA PHE A 64 4.10 -4.64 -3.95
C PHE A 64 5.34 -3.86 -4.39
N GLU A 65 5.89 -4.11 -5.58
CA GLU A 65 7.06 -3.37 -6.09
C GLU A 65 6.70 -1.93 -6.47
N LEU A 66 5.54 -1.69 -7.07
CA LEU A 66 5.05 -0.33 -7.37
C LEU A 66 4.88 0.52 -6.10
N ARG A 67 4.49 -0.10 -4.97
CA ARG A 67 4.44 0.58 -3.66
C ARG A 67 5.81 0.96 -3.12
N LYS A 68 6.89 0.34 -3.61
CA LYS A 68 8.27 0.68 -3.23
C LYS A 68 8.91 1.68 -4.18
N ASN A 69 8.52 1.64 -5.45
CA ASN A 69 9.04 2.46 -6.54
C ASN A 69 7.96 2.65 -7.61
N SER A 70 7.41 3.86 -7.72
CA SER A 70 6.40 4.21 -8.73
C SER A 70 6.87 4.02 -10.18
N GLU A 71 8.19 4.10 -10.41
CA GLU A 71 8.82 3.98 -11.72
C GLU A 71 9.21 2.53 -12.05
N TRP A 72 8.82 1.56 -11.24
CA TRP A 72 9.13 0.17 -11.51
C TRP A 72 8.40 -0.33 -12.78
N ARG A 73 9.19 -0.67 -13.79
CA ARG A 73 8.80 -1.13 -15.14
C ARG A 73 9.75 -2.26 -15.54
N PRO A 74 9.47 -3.52 -15.15
CA PRO A 74 10.41 -4.61 -15.38
C PRO A 74 10.65 -4.85 -16.87
N GLY A 75 11.92 -4.90 -17.28
CA GLY A 75 12.31 -5.06 -18.68
C GLY A 75 12.41 -3.77 -19.49
N GLU A 76 12.10 -2.61 -18.91
CA GLU A 76 12.34 -1.28 -19.48
C GLU A 76 13.50 -0.60 -18.72
N ASP A 77 14.22 0.31 -19.39
CA ASP A 77 15.29 1.15 -18.79
C ASP A 77 16.28 0.39 -17.87
N GLU A 78 16.78 -0.75 -18.36
CA GLU A 78 17.75 -1.61 -17.66
C GLU A 78 17.22 -2.30 -16.39
N GLN A 79 15.93 -2.19 -16.08
CA GLN A 79 15.33 -2.90 -14.96
C GLN A 79 15.23 -4.41 -15.25
N PRO A 80 15.53 -5.28 -14.26
CA PRO A 80 15.46 -6.73 -14.44
C PRO A 80 14.07 -7.18 -14.91
N GLN A 81 14.05 -8.08 -15.90
CA GLN A 81 12.81 -8.72 -16.31
C GLN A 81 12.29 -9.63 -15.19
N VAL A 82 10.98 -9.62 -14.96
CA VAL A 82 10.30 -10.61 -14.12
C VAL A 82 9.73 -11.68 -15.04
N GLN A 83 10.49 -12.74 -15.22
CA GLN A 83 10.14 -13.84 -16.11
C GLN A 83 10.27 -15.19 -15.40
N ASP A 84 9.23 -16.01 -15.52
CA ASP A 84 9.15 -17.39 -15.02
C ASP A 84 9.63 -17.53 -13.56
N VAL A 85 9.19 -16.61 -12.71
CA VAL A 85 9.44 -16.65 -11.26
C VAL A 85 8.64 -17.79 -10.65
N ARG A 86 9.33 -18.68 -9.95
CA ARG A 86 8.76 -19.88 -9.35
C ARG A 86 7.92 -19.52 -8.12
N LEU A 87 6.65 -19.94 -8.13
CA LEU A 87 5.76 -19.89 -6.98
C LEU A 87 5.76 -21.25 -6.29
N ASN A 88 6.19 -21.27 -5.03
CA ASN A 88 6.24 -22.47 -4.21
C ASN A 88 5.22 -22.43 -3.08
N ARG A 89 4.71 -23.62 -2.73
CA ARG A 89 3.93 -23.87 -1.52
C ARG A 89 4.75 -24.77 -0.60
N THR A 90 4.90 -24.35 0.65
CA THR A 90 5.57 -25.15 1.68
C THR A 90 4.51 -25.80 2.57
N LEU A 91 4.56 -27.13 2.70
CA LEU A 91 3.76 -27.91 3.64
C LEU A 91 4.69 -28.90 4.34
N ASP A 92 4.72 -28.88 5.68
CA ASP A 92 5.42 -29.88 6.49
C ASP A 92 6.86 -30.20 6.00
N ASP A 93 7.66 -29.15 5.77
CA ASP A 93 9.06 -29.19 5.28
C ASP A 93 9.25 -29.59 3.79
N ASP A 94 8.20 -29.92 3.05
CA ASP A 94 8.25 -30.15 1.60
C ASP A 94 7.83 -28.90 0.80
N GLU A 95 8.69 -28.48 -0.12
CA GLU A 95 8.45 -27.36 -1.04
C GLU A 95 7.98 -27.86 -2.41
N THR A 96 6.70 -27.61 -2.73
CA THR A 96 6.11 -27.99 -4.01
C THR A 96 5.91 -26.77 -4.90
N THR A 97 6.31 -26.86 -6.17
CA THR A 97 6.02 -25.81 -7.15
C THR A 97 4.53 -25.80 -7.45
N VAL A 98 3.88 -24.66 -7.26
CA VAL A 98 2.50 -24.41 -7.67
C VAL A 98 2.47 -23.96 -9.12
N GLY A 99 3.40 -23.07 -9.51
CA GLY A 99 3.44 -22.55 -10.86
C GLY A 99 4.57 -21.55 -11.07
N PHE A 100 4.51 -20.85 -12.19
CA PHE A 100 5.47 -19.81 -12.56
C PHE A 100 4.72 -18.56 -12.99
N TYR A 101 5.26 -17.39 -12.71
CA TYR A 101 4.68 -16.14 -13.19
C TYR A 101 5.70 -15.24 -13.88
N SER A 102 5.21 -14.48 -14.86
CA SER A 102 5.94 -13.38 -15.50
C SER A 102 5.12 -12.11 -15.37
N VAL A 103 5.78 -10.95 -15.30
CA VAL A 103 5.11 -9.65 -15.13
C VAL A 103 5.67 -8.64 -16.13
N VAL A 104 4.76 -7.90 -16.75
CA VAL A 104 5.06 -6.73 -17.57
C VAL A 104 4.24 -5.55 -17.05
N VAL A 105 4.87 -4.39 -16.88
CA VAL A 105 4.20 -3.14 -16.48
C VAL A 105 4.44 -2.09 -17.55
N LYS A 106 3.40 -1.35 -17.92
CA LYS A 106 3.44 -0.25 -18.89
C LYS A 106 2.60 0.92 -18.39
N ASP A 107 2.87 2.12 -18.88
CA ASP A 107 2.07 3.29 -18.52
C ASP A 107 0.64 3.19 -19.06
N GLY A 108 -0.32 3.63 -18.26
CA GLY A 108 -1.75 3.60 -18.54
C GLY A 108 -2.40 4.96 -18.70
N GLY A 109 -1.63 6.05 -18.69
CA GLY A 109 -2.18 7.41 -18.77
C GLY A 109 -2.95 7.82 -17.50
N VAL A 110 -3.84 8.81 -17.64
CA VAL A 110 -4.57 9.41 -16.52
C VAL A 110 -6.01 8.87 -16.46
N PHE A 111 -6.42 8.37 -15.29
CA PHE A 111 -7.78 7.94 -15.00
C PHE A 111 -8.36 8.77 -13.85
N ASN A 112 -9.45 9.52 -14.10
CA ASN A 112 -10.08 10.40 -13.10
C ASN A 112 -9.10 11.35 -12.38
N GLY A 113 -8.08 11.85 -13.08
CA GLY A 113 -7.06 12.74 -12.50
C GLY A 113 -5.93 12.05 -11.72
N TRP A 114 -5.84 10.72 -11.83
CA TRP A 114 -4.77 9.91 -11.25
C TRP A 114 -3.92 9.26 -12.32
N GLU A 115 -2.61 9.23 -12.11
CA GLU A 115 -1.70 8.47 -12.97
C GLU A 115 -1.94 6.97 -12.77
N THR A 116 -1.89 6.23 -13.87
CA THR A 116 -2.13 4.80 -13.86
C THR A 116 -1.09 4.03 -14.66
N VAL A 117 -0.96 2.76 -14.32
CA VAL A 117 -0.20 1.76 -15.08
C VAL A 117 -1.07 0.58 -15.42
N TRP A 118 -0.72 -0.08 -16.51
CA TRP A 118 -1.19 -1.40 -16.86
C TRP A 118 -0.19 -2.45 -16.39
N ILE A 119 -0.69 -3.49 -15.75
CA ILE A 119 0.06 -4.65 -15.29
C ILE A 119 -0.49 -5.86 -16.02
N GLN A 120 0.36 -6.62 -16.70
CA GLN A 120 0.06 -7.94 -17.21
C GLN A 120 0.84 -8.97 -16.41
N SER A 121 0.13 -9.91 -15.79
CA SER A 121 0.73 -11.09 -15.19
C SER A 121 0.35 -12.34 -15.97
N ILE A 122 1.36 -13.12 -16.33
CA ILE A 122 1.23 -14.38 -17.06
C ILE A 122 1.59 -15.50 -16.10
N GLY A 123 0.60 -16.29 -15.69
CA GLY A 123 0.79 -17.45 -14.83
C GLY A 123 0.80 -18.76 -15.63
N ARG A 124 1.68 -19.67 -15.26
CA ARG A 124 1.79 -21.04 -15.78
C ARG A 124 1.67 -22.03 -14.65
N ASP A 125 1.08 -23.19 -14.92
CA ASP A 125 1.02 -24.28 -13.95
C ASP A 125 2.42 -24.90 -13.74
N ALA A 126 2.54 -25.78 -12.73
CA ALA A 126 3.81 -26.41 -12.39
C ALA A 126 4.46 -27.20 -13.56
N LEU A 127 3.64 -27.69 -14.50
CA LEU A 127 4.08 -28.43 -15.68
C LEU A 127 4.39 -27.52 -16.89
N ASN A 128 4.05 -26.23 -16.83
CA ASN A 128 4.10 -25.29 -17.95
C ASN A 128 3.21 -25.69 -19.15
N ASP A 129 2.18 -26.48 -18.93
CA ASP A 129 1.25 -26.95 -19.96
C ASP A 129 0.09 -25.97 -20.17
N LEU A 130 -0.30 -25.23 -19.11
CA LEU A 130 -1.37 -24.25 -19.16
C LEU A 130 -0.87 -22.86 -18.81
N THR A 131 -1.45 -21.86 -19.46
CA THR A 131 -1.14 -20.45 -19.25
C THR A 131 -2.42 -19.65 -19.02
N ARG A 132 -2.38 -18.75 -18.05
CA ARG A 132 -3.44 -17.79 -17.74
C ARG A 132 -2.84 -16.40 -17.73
N VAL A 133 -3.58 -15.41 -18.22
CA VAL A 133 -3.12 -14.03 -18.25
C VAL A 133 -4.14 -13.17 -17.52
N VAL A 134 -3.66 -12.39 -16.56
CA VAL A 134 -4.43 -11.39 -15.85
C VAL A 134 -3.87 -10.02 -16.24
N VAL A 135 -4.75 -9.11 -16.62
CA VAL A 135 -4.41 -7.72 -16.90
C VAL A 135 -5.16 -6.83 -15.94
N ALA A 136 -4.44 -5.91 -15.29
CA ALA A 136 -5.00 -4.98 -14.33
C ALA A 136 -4.52 -3.56 -14.62
N ARG A 137 -5.37 -2.58 -14.38
CA ARG A 137 -4.97 -1.17 -14.32
C ARG A 137 -4.87 -0.79 -12.85
N ALA A 138 -3.75 -0.16 -12.48
CA ALA A 138 -3.52 0.31 -11.14
C ALA A 138 -3.26 1.82 -11.13
N ILE A 139 -3.87 2.53 -10.18
CA ILE A 139 -3.45 3.88 -9.80
C ILE A 139 -2.09 3.78 -9.13
N ILE A 140 -1.18 4.70 -9.46
CA ILE A 140 0.07 4.92 -8.73
C ILE A 140 0.11 6.37 -8.28
N ASP A 141 0.36 6.60 -7.00
CA ASP A 141 0.53 7.96 -6.49
C ASP A 141 1.38 8.04 -5.22
N SER A 142 1.82 9.24 -4.87
CA SER A 142 2.48 9.55 -3.61
C SER A 142 1.44 9.83 -2.52
N HIS A 143 1.68 9.30 -1.31
CA HIS A 143 0.96 9.76 -0.11
C HIS A 143 1.14 11.26 0.14
N ALA A 144 2.27 11.80 -0.29
CA ALA A 144 2.58 13.22 -0.20
C ALA A 144 2.02 14.05 -1.37
N ARG A 145 1.04 13.53 -2.13
CA ARG A 145 0.23 14.35 -3.06
C ARG A 145 -0.72 15.28 -2.32
N PHE A 146 -1.21 14.84 -1.16
CA PHE A 146 -2.12 15.59 -0.30
C PHE A 146 -1.35 16.15 0.89
N LEU A 147 -1.84 17.26 1.45
CA LEU A 147 -1.36 17.72 2.74
C LEU A 147 -1.79 16.75 3.85
N VAL A 148 -3.03 16.26 3.79
CA VAL A 148 -3.52 15.21 4.68
C VAL A 148 -4.12 14.11 3.84
N SER A 149 -3.71 12.86 4.10
CA SER A 149 -4.28 11.66 3.52
C SER A 149 -4.62 10.66 4.62
N THR A 150 -5.86 10.19 4.67
CA THR A 150 -6.25 9.18 5.64
C THR A 150 -7.33 8.23 5.13
N LEU A 151 -7.26 6.99 5.62
CA LEU A 151 -8.33 6.00 5.47
C LEU A 151 -9.34 6.05 6.62
N GLY A 152 -9.10 6.92 7.61
CA GLY A 152 -9.97 7.18 8.74
C GLY A 152 -10.88 8.37 8.53
N ASN A 153 -11.60 8.72 9.60
CA ASN A 153 -12.36 9.96 9.65
C ASN A 153 -11.41 11.15 9.86
N LEU A 154 -11.63 12.24 9.13
CA LEU A 154 -10.91 13.48 9.32
C LEU A 154 -11.86 14.53 9.90
N ARG A 155 -11.56 15.02 11.11
CA ARG A 155 -12.32 16.09 11.76
C ARG A 155 -11.48 17.35 11.75
N ILE A 156 -12.01 18.39 11.13
CA ILE A 156 -11.37 19.69 11.01
C ILE A 156 -12.19 20.65 11.86
N GLU A 157 -11.56 21.22 12.88
CA GLU A 157 -12.20 22.11 13.85
C GLU A 157 -11.81 23.57 13.63
N SER A 158 -12.61 24.50 14.18
CA SER A 158 -12.33 25.95 14.19
C SER A 158 -10.87 26.29 14.52
N ARG A 159 -10.36 27.39 13.96
CA ARG A 159 -8.95 27.84 14.03
C ARG A 159 -7.96 26.95 13.27
N ALA A 160 -8.45 26.11 12.35
CA ALA A 160 -7.62 25.39 11.38
C ALA A 160 -7.55 26.19 10.06
N SER A 161 -6.33 26.32 9.53
CA SER A 161 -6.05 26.83 8.19
C SER A 161 -5.27 25.78 7.41
N ILE A 162 -5.84 25.27 6.33
CA ILE A 162 -5.31 24.18 5.50
C ILE A 162 -5.09 24.71 4.10
N ASN A 163 -3.83 24.87 3.69
CA ASN A 163 -3.49 25.46 2.41
C ASN A 163 -3.11 24.41 1.36
N ALA A 164 -3.95 23.37 1.16
CA ALA A 164 -3.75 22.33 0.15
C ALA A 164 -4.87 21.29 0.13
N ASP A 165 -4.77 20.37 -0.82
CA ASP A 165 -5.68 19.24 -0.99
C ASP A 165 -5.62 18.29 0.22
N ILE A 166 -6.79 17.80 0.63
CA ILE A 166 -6.95 16.82 1.70
C ILE A 166 -7.74 15.61 1.21
N LEU A 167 -7.47 14.47 1.81
CA LEU A 167 -8.09 13.20 1.52
C LEU A 167 -8.48 12.49 2.82
N GLY A 168 -9.76 12.12 2.96
CA GLY A 168 -10.27 11.33 4.08
C GLY A 168 -11.35 10.34 3.69
N THR A 169 -11.65 9.36 4.55
CA THR A 169 -12.81 8.48 4.32
C THR A 169 -14.10 9.25 4.49
N ASP A 170 -14.29 9.83 5.67
CA ASP A 170 -15.27 10.86 5.93
C ASP A 170 -14.57 12.14 6.35
N VAL A 171 -15.09 13.29 5.93
CA VAL A 171 -14.55 14.61 6.32
C VAL A 171 -15.63 15.39 7.05
N TYR A 172 -15.32 15.83 8.27
CA TYR A 172 -16.21 16.61 9.13
C TYR A 172 -15.62 17.99 9.37
N PHE A 173 -16.41 19.03 9.10
CA PHE A 173 -16.11 20.40 9.47
C PHE A 173 -16.89 20.78 10.74
N GLU A 174 -16.18 20.92 11.85
CA GLU A 174 -16.75 21.09 13.18
C GLU A 174 -16.46 22.49 13.72
N VAL A 175 -17.35 23.42 13.36
CA VAL A 175 -17.29 24.81 13.84
C VAL A 175 -17.73 24.89 15.30
N ASN A 176 -16.88 25.48 16.15
CA ASN A 176 -17.20 25.77 17.54
C ASN A 176 -17.95 27.11 17.67
N PRO A 177 -19.27 27.10 17.95
CA PRO A 177 -20.08 28.32 18.03
C PRO A 177 -19.80 29.16 19.27
N SER A 178 -19.02 28.65 20.23
CA SER A 178 -18.65 29.39 21.45
C SER A 178 -17.51 30.37 21.23
N LEU A 179 -16.82 30.27 20.08
CA LEU A 179 -15.76 31.18 19.67
C LEU A 179 -16.37 32.33 18.83
N GLU A 180 -15.84 33.53 19.01
CA GLU A 180 -16.25 34.69 18.21
C GLU A 180 -15.49 34.72 16.88
N PRO A 181 -16.08 35.18 15.76
CA PRO A 181 -15.34 35.41 14.53
C PRO A 181 -14.14 36.36 14.75
N PRO A 182 -12.97 36.09 14.15
CA PRO A 182 -12.69 35.04 13.16
C PRO A 182 -12.28 33.69 13.79
N GLU A 183 -12.25 33.56 15.11
CA GLU A 183 -11.72 32.38 15.80
C GLU A 183 -12.60 31.13 15.66
N ASN A 184 -13.86 31.26 15.27
CA ASN A 184 -14.71 30.11 14.95
C ASN A 184 -14.52 29.60 13.52
N ALA A 185 -13.71 30.25 12.69
CA ALA A 185 -13.58 29.92 11.28
C ALA A 185 -12.69 28.70 11.00
N ILE A 186 -12.95 28.02 9.89
CA ILE A 186 -12.11 26.99 9.29
C ILE A 186 -11.80 27.43 7.86
N TYR A 187 -10.53 27.38 7.46
CA TYR A 187 -10.09 27.73 6.11
C TYR A 187 -9.46 26.51 5.43
N VAL A 188 -9.93 26.16 4.23
CA VAL A 188 -9.35 25.11 3.37
C VAL A 188 -9.28 25.62 1.94
N THR A 189 -8.09 25.97 1.45
CA THR A 189 -7.94 26.53 0.10
C THR A 189 -7.79 25.49 -1.00
N GLY A 190 -7.46 24.23 -0.65
CA GLY A 190 -7.38 23.12 -1.60
C GLY A 190 -8.66 22.32 -1.77
N GLY A 191 -8.60 21.28 -2.60
CA GLY A 191 -9.69 20.35 -2.84
C GLY A 191 -9.87 19.34 -1.69
N VAL A 192 -11.13 19.05 -1.37
CA VAL A 192 -11.50 18.06 -0.35
C VAL A 192 -11.93 16.77 -1.04
N PHE A 193 -11.03 15.79 -1.05
CA PHE A 193 -11.28 14.46 -1.59
C PHE A 193 -11.83 13.55 -0.48
N TYR A 194 -12.98 12.92 -0.74
CA TYR A 194 -13.62 12.05 0.24
C TYR A 194 -14.07 10.73 -0.39
N ILE A 195 -14.00 9.63 0.38
CA ILE A 195 -14.35 8.30 -0.10
C ILE A 195 -15.85 8.03 0.13
N ARG A 196 -16.34 8.31 1.34
CA ARG A 196 -17.71 8.01 1.74
C ARG A 196 -18.55 9.28 1.79
N ASP A 197 -18.37 10.13 2.81
CA ASP A 197 -19.21 11.31 3.02
C ASP A 197 -18.42 12.56 3.48
N ILE A 198 -19.05 13.73 3.34
CA ILE A 198 -18.56 15.04 3.81
C ILE A 198 -19.69 15.71 4.62
N TYR A 199 -19.33 16.42 5.70
CA TYR A 199 -20.28 17.04 6.61
C TYR A 199 -19.84 18.42 7.08
N GLY A 200 -20.77 19.37 7.14
CA GLY A 200 -20.57 20.70 7.72
C GLY A 200 -19.84 21.69 6.80
N GLU A 201 -19.58 21.30 5.55
CA GLU A 201 -18.94 22.11 4.52
C GLU A 201 -19.79 23.32 4.08
N ASP A 202 -21.10 23.28 4.33
CA ASP A 202 -22.05 24.37 4.06
C ASP A 202 -22.16 25.38 5.20
N ASN A 203 -21.44 25.17 6.31
CA ASN A 203 -21.43 26.09 7.43
C ASN A 203 -20.83 27.45 7.01
N PRO A 204 -21.46 28.58 7.39
CA PRO A 204 -20.99 29.91 6.97
C PRO A 204 -19.62 30.33 7.54
N ASN A 205 -19.05 29.57 8.47
CA ASN A 205 -17.71 29.78 9.00
C ASN A 205 -16.68 28.75 8.46
N VAL A 206 -17.03 28.04 7.39
CA VAL A 206 -16.12 27.15 6.66
C VAL A 206 -15.86 27.78 5.30
N PHE A 207 -14.59 28.08 5.01
CA PHE A 207 -14.20 28.89 3.87
C PHE A 207 -13.24 28.13 2.96
N GLY A 208 -13.52 28.20 1.67
CA GLY A 208 -12.69 27.74 0.56
C GLY A 208 -11.62 28.76 0.15
N GLU A 209 -11.06 28.57 -1.05
CA GLU A 209 -10.23 29.58 -1.71
C GLU A 209 -10.99 30.90 -1.90
N ASP A 210 -10.31 32.04 -1.69
CA ASP A 210 -10.89 33.40 -1.75
C ASP A 210 -12.16 33.60 -0.89
N ASP A 211 -12.21 32.99 0.31
CA ASP A 211 -13.38 32.96 1.20
C ASP A 211 -14.64 32.35 0.56
N GLY A 212 -14.46 31.54 -0.49
CA GLY A 212 -15.52 30.88 -1.25
C GLY A 212 -16.06 29.61 -0.59
N ALA A 213 -16.81 28.81 -1.36
CA ALA A 213 -17.25 27.49 -0.92
C ALA A 213 -16.14 26.45 -1.10
N ILE A 214 -16.18 25.39 -0.29
CA ILE A 214 -15.25 24.27 -0.39
C ILE A 214 -15.45 23.53 -1.72
N THR A 215 -14.35 23.27 -2.42
CA THR A 215 -14.36 22.40 -3.60
C THR A 215 -14.16 20.96 -3.14
N SER A 216 -15.10 20.05 -3.46
CA SER A 216 -15.06 18.67 -3.00
C SER A 216 -15.22 17.65 -4.12
N TYR A 217 -14.56 16.49 -3.96
CA TYR A 217 -14.52 15.42 -4.94
C TYR A 217 -14.72 14.06 -4.27
N LYS A 218 -15.74 13.31 -4.70
CA LYS A 218 -15.91 11.92 -4.27
C LYS A 218 -14.98 11.02 -5.08
N ILE A 219 -14.19 10.19 -4.41
CA ILE A 219 -13.24 9.26 -5.05
C ILE A 219 -13.59 7.79 -4.73
N PRO A 220 -13.13 6.82 -5.55
CA PRO A 220 -13.27 5.41 -5.19
C PRO A 220 -12.47 5.06 -3.93
N SER A 221 -12.81 3.93 -3.32
CA SER A 221 -12.01 3.37 -2.22
C SER A 221 -10.58 3.11 -2.69
N ILE A 222 -9.62 3.50 -1.85
CA ILE A 222 -8.18 3.34 -2.09
C ILE A 222 -7.55 2.67 -0.87
N THR A 223 -6.47 1.91 -1.09
CA THR A 223 -5.64 1.36 -0.01
C THR A 223 -4.32 2.11 0.07
N PHE A 224 -3.80 2.24 1.29
CA PHE A 224 -2.53 2.92 1.56
C PHE A 224 -1.44 1.87 1.74
N ALA A 225 -0.25 2.14 1.20
CA ALA A 225 0.93 1.34 1.54
C ALA A 225 1.31 1.60 3.00
N GLY A 226 1.28 0.55 3.82
CA GLY A 226 1.74 0.61 5.20
C GLY A 226 3.27 0.65 5.32
N VAL A 227 3.75 0.87 6.54
CA VAL A 227 5.19 0.91 6.84
C VAL A 227 5.73 -0.53 6.85
N ASN A 228 6.58 -0.86 5.88
CA ASN A 228 7.24 -2.16 5.77
C ASN A 228 8.51 -2.19 6.65
N LEU A 229 8.33 -2.59 7.90
CA LEU A 229 9.41 -2.62 8.90
C LEU A 229 10.59 -3.50 8.50
N ASN A 230 10.33 -4.68 7.91
CA ASN A 230 11.39 -5.59 7.50
C ASN A 230 12.31 -4.92 6.46
N ARG A 231 11.73 -4.26 5.45
CA ARG A 231 12.48 -3.51 4.43
C ARG A 231 13.33 -2.42 5.06
N TYR A 232 12.74 -1.57 5.90
CA TYR A 232 13.46 -0.43 6.47
C TYR A 232 14.55 -0.85 7.45
N ARG A 233 14.32 -1.90 8.23
CA ARG A 233 15.34 -2.52 9.08
C ARG A 233 16.51 -3.05 8.26
N GLU A 234 16.24 -3.84 7.22
CA GLU A 234 17.28 -4.41 6.37
C GLU A 234 18.15 -3.32 5.73
N ILE A 235 17.53 -2.27 5.18
CA ILE A 235 18.24 -1.12 4.60
C ILE A 235 19.08 -0.39 5.66
N ALA A 236 18.53 -0.17 6.87
CA ALA A 236 19.27 0.50 7.95
C ALA A 236 20.50 -0.29 8.39
N VAL A 237 20.37 -1.61 8.55
CA VAL A 237 21.48 -2.51 8.90
C VAL A 237 22.52 -2.59 7.78
N GLU A 238 22.09 -2.69 6.52
CA GLU A 238 23.00 -2.74 5.36
C GLU A 238 23.86 -1.47 5.27
N LEU A 239 23.27 -0.30 5.53
CA LEU A 239 23.93 1.00 5.41
C LEU A 239 24.74 1.40 6.65
N GLU A 240 24.61 0.68 7.77
CA GLU A 240 25.27 0.99 9.05
C GLU A 240 26.79 1.06 8.91
N ALA A 241 27.39 0.11 8.18
CA ALA A 241 28.85 0.07 7.96
C ALA A 241 29.40 1.30 7.20
N SER A 242 28.54 1.98 6.43
CA SER A 242 28.88 3.21 5.70
C SER A 242 28.56 4.50 6.46
N GLY A 243 27.99 4.39 7.66
CA GLY A 243 27.48 5.53 8.45
C GLY A 243 26.21 6.17 7.88
N LYS A 244 25.60 5.58 6.84
CA LYS A 244 24.38 6.08 6.21
C LYS A 244 23.10 5.48 6.80
N GLY A 245 23.22 4.42 7.59
CA GLY A 245 22.10 3.82 8.33
C GLY A 245 22.36 3.85 9.82
N ILE A 246 21.32 4.08 10.61
CA ILE A 246 21.32 3.92 12.06
C ILE A 246 20.27 2.86 12.40
N TYR A 247 20.71 1.76 13.01
CA TYR A 247 19.82 0.72 13.53
C TYR A 247 19.87 0.69 15.06
N HIS A 248 18.71 0.66 15.71
CA HIS A 248 18.59 0.56 17.16
C HIS A 248 17.57 -0.52 17.55
N GLY A 249 17.97 -1.44 18.42
CA GLY A 249 17.16 -2.61 18.81
C GLY A 249 16.04 -2.33 19.84
N GLY A 250 15.83 -1.08 20.21
CA GLY A 250 14.81 -0.65 21.19
C GLY A 250 14.56 0.85 21.04
N ASP A 251 14.10 1.51 22.10
CA ASP A 251 13.75 2.93 22.05
C ASP A 251 14.94 3.84 21.75
N LEU A 252 14.73 4.91 20.99
CA LEU A 252 15.78 5.81 20.54
C LEU A 252 15.34 7.28 20.66
N THR A 253 16.22 8.13 21.18
CA THR A 253 16.06 9.58 21.09
C THR A 253 16.94 10.14 19.96
N VAL A 254 16.33 10.89 19.06
CA VAL A 254 16.96 11.47 17.87
C VAL A 254 16.93 13.00 18.00
N ASP A 255 18.07 13.57 18.39
CA ASP A 255 18.31 15.01 18.30
C ASP A 255 18.91 15.31 16.91
N LEU A 256 18.10 15.87 16.03
CA LEU A 256 18.46 16.14 14.64
C LEU A 256 19.68 17.08 14.52
N ASN A 257 19.87 17.99 15.49
CA ASN A 257 21.01 18.92 15.51
C ASN A 257 22.35 18.19 15.59
N THR A 258 22.36 17.00 16.20
CA THR A 258 23.58 16.22 16.44
C THR A 258 23.97 15.35 15.25
N LEU A 259 23.03 15.07 14.34
CA LEU A 259 23.25 14.16 13.22
C LEU A 259 24.09 14.78 12.10
N GLY A 260 24.05 16.11 11.95
CA GLY A 260 24.86 16.85 10.97
C GLY A 260 26.38 16.77 11.21
N GLY A 261 26.81 16.33 12.40
CA GLY A 261 28.22 16.15 12.77
C GLY A 261 28.80 14.77 12.42
N LEU A 262 28.01 13.86 11.86
CA LEU A 262 28.47 12.51 11.50
C LEU A 262 29.32 12.52 10.22
N ASN A 263 30.28 11.60 10.14
CA ASN A 263 31.18 11.46 8.97
C ASN A 263 30.44 11.17 7.66
N ALA A 264 29.22 10.64 7.75
CA ALA A 264 28.25 10.54 6.67
C ALA A 264 26.88 10.92 7.25
N ALA A 265 26.12 11.74 6.53
CA ALA A 265 24.75 12.07 6.91
C ALA A 265 23.88 10.80 6.82
N PRO A 266 23.19 10.40 7.90
CA PRO A 266 22.33 9.22 7.87
C PRO A 266 21.15 9.47 6.94
N ILE A 267 20.91 8.55 6.02
CA ILE A 267 19.75 8.61 5.12
C ILE A 267 18.57 7.80 5.67
N ILE A 268 18.83 6.88 6.60
CA ILE A 268 17.78 6.12 7.30
C ILE A 268 18.14 5.90 8.78
N ILE A 269 17.14 6.05 9.64
CA ILE A 269 17.21 5.79 11.07
C ILE A 269 16.07 4.85 11.42
N PHE A 270 16.37 3.69 11.99
CA PHE A 270 15.39 2.67 12.32
C PHE A 270 15.50 2.25 13.79
N ALA A 271 14.36 2.19 14.48
CA ALA A 271 14.25 1.64 15.82
C ALA A 271 13.20 0.51 15.88
N GLU A 272 13.53 -0.58 16.57
CA GLU A 272 12.56 -1.64 16.92
C GLU A 272 11.60 -1.21 18.05
N GLY A 273 11.95 -0.17 18.82
CA GLY A 273 11.09 0.43 19.85
C GLY A 273 10.46 1.75 19.42
N ASP A 274 10.16 2.61 20.39
CA ASP A 274 9.64 3.97 20.15
C ASP A 274 10.77 4.95 19.80
N ILE A 275 10.46 6.02 19.05
CA ILE A 275 11.42 7.10 18.76
C ILE A 275 10.94 8.41 19.34
N THR A 276 11.78 9.13 20.07
CA THR A 276 11.56 10.55 20.38
C THR A 276 12.41 11.41 19.45
N ILE A 277 11.83 12.42 18.79
CA ILE A 277 12.51 13.23 17.77
C ILE A 277 12.26 14.73 17.97
N PHE A 278 13.31 15.53 17.76
CA PHE A 278 13.30 16.99 17.80
C PHE A 278 14.58 17.58 17.16
N GLY A 279 14.58 18.87 16.86
CA GLY A 279 15.75 19.64 16.42
C GLY A 279 15.72 20.06 14.95
N GLU A 280 16.82 20.66 14.52
CA GLU A 280 17.03 21.12 13.14
C GLU A 280 17.76 20.05 12.32
N TYR A 281 17.40 19.87 11.05
CA TYR A 281 18.04 18.91 10.15
C TYR A 281 18.62 19.56 8.89
N ASN A 282 19.83 19.16 8.50
CA ASN A 282 20.58 19.72 7.36
C ASN A 282 20.84 18.69 6.24
N PHE A 283 20.14 17.56 6.26
CA PHE A 283 20.13 16.51 5.25
C PHE A 283 18.73 15.88 5.21
N SER A 284 18.48 14.95 4.29
CA SER A 284 17.14 14.36 4.10
C SER A 284 17.03 12.92 4.65
N PRO A 285 16.80 12.71 5.96
CA PRO A 285 16.63 11.36 6.51
C PRO A 285 15.22 10.82 6.32
N LEU A 286 15.16 9.50 6.36
CA LEU A 286 13.96 8.76 6.71
C LEU A 286 14.10 8.19 8.14
N VAL A 287 13.23 8.59 9.06
CA VAL A 287 13.13 8.06 10.43
C VAL A 287 11.97 7.08 10.50
N VAL A 288 12.23 5.85 10.96
CA VAL A 288 11.24 4.77 11.01
C VAL A 288 11.23 4.11 12.39
N SER A 289 10.05 4.01 12.99
CA SER A 289 9.84 3.36 14.27
C SER A 289 8.91 2.16 14.12
N SER A 290 9.27 1.03 14.73
CA SER A 290 8.35 -0.12 14.88
C SER A 290 7.31 0.11 15.97
N GLY A 291 7.55 1.09 16.85
CA GLY A 291 6.61 1.60 17.84
C GLY A 291 5.96 2.91 17.41
N ASN A 292 5.74 3.78 18.40
CA ASN A 292 5.29 5.15 18.23
C ASN A 292 6.47 6.06 17.85
N ILE A 293 6.14 7.26 17.35
CA ILE A 293 7.09 8.37 17.30
C ILE A 293 6.56 9.52 18.14
N PHE A 294 7.37 9.98 19.09
CA PHE A 294 7.12 11.12 19.95
C PHE A 294 7.83 12.35 19.40
N ILE A 295 7.08 13.41 19.12
CA ILE A 295 7.64 14.72 18.76
C ILE A 295 7.72 15.54 20.05
N SER A 296 8.95 15.85 20.48
CA SER A 296 9.22 16.55 21.75
C SER A 296 9.78 17.95 21.56
N GLY A 297 9.62 18.53 20.36
CA GLY A 297 10.08 19.87 20.03
C GLY A 297 9.94 20.14 18.54
N ASN A 298 10.44 21.30 18.12
CA ASN A 298 10.45 21.67 16.70
C ASN A 298 11.15 20.61 15.85
N ILE A 299 10.72 20.46 14.61
CA ILE A 299 11.40 19.70 13.56
C ILE A 299 11.50 20.64 12.35
N GLU A 300 12.67 21.20 12.09
CA GLU A 300 12.83 22.27 11.10
C GLU A 300 14.03 22.01 10.20
N PRO A 301 13.96 22.30 8.89
CA PRO A 301 15.14 22.22 8.01
C PRO A 301 16.09 23.38 8.30
N ASP A 302 17.38 23.15 8.07
CA ASP A 302 18.39 24.21 8.03
C ASP A 302 18.12 25.15 6.85
N GLU A 303 17.60 26.35 7.14
CA GLU A 303 17.25 27.37 6.15
C GLU A 303 18.47 28.00 5.47
N SER A 304 19.68 27.76 5.98
CA SER A 304 20.92 28.28 5.39
C SER A 304 21.36 27.50 4.14
N LEU A 305 20.78 26.33 3.89
CA LEU A 305 21.14 25.47 2.77
C LEU A 305 20.55 25.94 1.44
N PRO A 306 21.31 25.81 0.33
CA PRO A 306 20.83 26.20 -1.00
C PRO A 306 19.75 25.27 -1.55
N VAL A 307 19.71 24.02 -1.07
CA VAL A 307 18.67 23.04 -1.36
C VAL A 307 18.05 22.66 -0.03
N ARG A 308 16.75 22.89 0.10
CA ARG A 308 16.03 22.63 1.35
C ARG A 308 15.90 21.12 1.56
N PRO A 309 16.45 20.56 2.65
CA PRO A 309 16.31 19.15 2.93
C PRO A 309 14.86 18.80 3.30
N GLN A 310 14.51 17.52 3.22
CA GLN A 310 13.20 16.99 3.59
C GLN A 310 13.35 15.80 4.52
N ILE A 311 12.51 15.68 5.54
CA ILE A 311 12.52 14.55 6.47
C ILE A 311 11.23 13.72 6.35
N GLY A 312 11.37 12.40 6.33
CA GLY A 312 10.28 11.45 6.50
C GLY A 312 10.25 10.89 7.92
N VAL A 313 9.08 10.80 8.54
CA VAL A 313 8.89 10.31 9.92
C VAL A 313 7.76 9.29 9.95
N PHE A 314 8.12 8.00 9.96
CA PHE A 314 7.19 6.88 9.78
C PHE A 314 7.09 6.04 11.04
N ALA A 315 5.94 6.13 11.71
CA ALA A 315 5.59 5.27 12.83
C ALA A 315 4.78 4.07 12.35
N LYS A 316 5.15 2.87 12.82
CA LYS A 316 4.26 1.72 12.65
C LYS A 316 2.99 1.90 13.45
N LYS A 317 3.07 2.51 14.64
CA LYS A 317 1.95 2.81 15.52
C LYS A 317 1.45 4.25 15.30
N ASP A 318 1.42 5.05 16.36
CA ASP A 318 0.93 6.43 16.38
C ASP A 318 2.09 7.43 16.34
N ILE A 319 1.80 8.66 15.93
CA ILE A 319 2.69 9.81 16.12
C ILE A 319 2.09 10.72 17.19
N ILE A 320 2.86 11.03 18.22
CA ILE A 320 2.39 11.71 19.42
C ILE A 320 3.23 12.97 19.62
N ILE A 321 2.61 14.14 19.52
CA ILE A 321 3.22 15.39 19.98
C ILE A 321 3.06 15.45 21.50
N THR A 322 4.18 15.43 22.20
CA THR A 322 4.22 15.24 23.66
C THR A 322 3.88 16.51 24.44
N GLU A 323 3.47 16.37 25.70
CA GLU A 323 3.07 17.52 26.53
C GLU A 323 4.20 18.53 26.80
N ASP A 324 5.46 18.05 26.74
CA ASP A 324 6.67 18.82 26.95
C ASP A 324 7.28 19.35 25.64
N SER A 325 6.62 19.14 24.49
CA SER A 325 7.14 19.60 23.19
C SER A 325 7.31 21.11 23.12
N VAL A 326 6.45 21.86 23.82
CA VAL A 326 6.51 23.32 23.94
C VAL A 326 5.96 23.75 25.30
N SER A 327 6.37 24.92 25.78
CA SER A 327 5.75 25.52 26.97
C SER A 327 4.28 25.89 26.70
N GLN A 328 3.45 25.99 27.74
CA GLN A 328 2.08 26.48 27.62
C GLN A 328 2.03 27.85 26.92
N GLY A 329 1.16 27.98 25.92
CA GLY A 329 1.07 29.15 25.04
C GLY A 329 2.22 29.31 24.03
N GLY A 330 3.19 28.39 24.02
CA GLY A 330 4.27 28.35 23.03
C GLY A 330 3.83 27.77 21.70
N ASP A 331 4.53 28.16 20.64
CA ASP A 331 4.29 27.68 19.28
C ASP A 331 5.22 26.50 18.96
N LEU A 332 4.72 25.56 18.16
CA LEU A 332 5.47 24.41 17.66
C LEU A 332 5.54 24.46 16.13
N SER A 333 6.73 24.29 15.59
CA SER A 333 6.95 24.18 14.14
C SER A 333 7.37 22.76 13.77
N ILE A 334 6.68 22.16 12.81
CA ILE A 334 7.03 20.85 12.26
C ILE A 334 7.05 20.97 10.75
N GLU A 335 8.21 20.72 10.15
CA GLU A 335 8.34 20.51 8.71
C GLU A 335 8.79 19.08 8.41
N ALA A 336 7.84 18.26 7.97
CA ALA A 336 8.08 16.83 7.75
C ALA A 336 7.02 16.18 6.85
N PHE A 337 7.35 15.01 6.31
CA PHE A 337 6.36 14.05 5.84
C PHE A 337 6.10 12.99 6.91
N LEU A 338 4.91 12.99 7.50
CA LEU A 338 4.54 12.10 8.61
C LEU A 338 3.72 10.90 8.12
N ILE A 339 4.03 9.68 8.58
CA ILE A 339 3.19 8.49 8.37
C ILE A 339 2.90 7.80 9.70
N ALA A 340 1.62 7.60 10.03
CA ALA A 340 1.15 6.76 11.13
C ALA A 340 0.35 5.56 10.57
N ASP A 341 0.92 4.35 10.60
CA ASP A 341 0.32 3.18 9.95
C ASP A 341 -0.71 2.43 10.80
N GLY A 342 -0.67 2.51 12.14
CA GLY A 342 -1.64 1.84 13.01
C GLY A 342 -1.51 0.31 13.05
N GLY A 343 -0.28 -0.19 13.08
CA GLY A 343 0.00 -1.61 13.27
C GLY A 343 -0.21 -2.10 14.71
N GLY A 344 -0.69 -3.33 14.85
CA GLY A 344 -0.84 -3.99 16.15
C GLY A 344 -2.09 -3.56 16.89
N ASP A 345 -1.92 -2.95 18.06
CA ASP A 345 -2.96 -2.44 18.97
C ASP A 345 -3.21 -0.93 18.85
N SER A 346 -2.48 -0.27 17.95
CA SER A 346 -2.55 1.17 17.68
C SER A 346 -3.60 1.51 16.63
N LYS A 347 -4.07 2.75 16.62
CA LYS A 347 -5.08 3.25 15.66
C LYS A 347 -4.45 3.93 14.44
N GLY A 348 -3.15 4.18 14.44
CA GLY A 348 -2.46 4.90 13.35
C GLY A 348 -2.92 6.33 13.27
N VAL A 349 -2.96 6.99 14.42
CA VAL A 349 -3.39 8.37 14.60
C VAL A 349 -2.20 9.29 14.83
N ILE A 350 -2.41 10.57 14.56
CA ILE A 350 -1.48 11.64 14.92
C ILE A 350 -2.18 12.52 15.94
N VAL A 351 -1.64 12.55 17.15
CA VAL A 351 -2.29 13.18 18.30
C VAL A 351 -1.34 14.10 19.04
N SER A 352 -1.88 15.09 19.72
CA SER A 352 -1.13 15.89 20.67
C SER A 352 -1.61 15.68 22.10
N GLU A 353 -0.67 15.48 23.01
CA GLU A 353 -0.87 15.38 24.45
C GLU A 353 -0.69 16.76 25.09
N GLY A 354 -1.41 17.01 26.19
CA GLY A 354 -1.41 18.31 26.88
C GLY A 354 -2.54 19.23 26.45
N GLN A 355 -2.52 20.47 26.95
CA GLN A 355 -3.54 21.49 26.69
C GLN A 355 -2.97 22.90 26.71
N GLY A 356 -3.53 23.77 25.87
CA GLY A 356 -3.23 25.20 25.90
C GLY A 356 -1.89 25.55 25.27
N PHE A 357 -1.49 24.83 24.22
CA PHE A 357 -0.42 25.28 23.35
C PHE A 357 -0.88 26.46 22.49
N GLY A 358 0.07 27.23 21.99
CA GLY A 358 -0.18 28.35 21.10
C GLY A 358 -0.55 27.86 19.70
N THR A 359 0.33 28.10 18.74
CA THR A 359 0.13 27.80 17.33
C THR A 359 0.95 26.58 16.91
N LEU A 360 0.31 25.64 16.21
CA LEU A 360 1.02 24.63 15.42
C LEU A 360 1.24 25.18 14.01
N ASN A 361 2.50 25.26 13.57
CA ASN A 361 2.87 25.54 12.19
C ASN A 361 3.40 24.25 11.55
N PHE A 362 2.55 23.57 10.79
CA PHE A 362 2.91 22.35 10.08
C PHE A 362 3.16 22.64 8.61
N THR A 363 4.35 22.30 8.12
CA THR A 363 4.71 22.36 6.69
C THR A 363 5.04 20.96 6.19
N GLY A 364 4.41 20.49 5.11
CA GLY A 364 4.71 19.16 4.56
C GLY A 364 3.47 18.36 4.22
N ALA A 365 3.47 17.08 4.60
CA ALA A 365 2.34 16.18 4.35
C ALA A 365 2.15 15.18 5.50
N ILE A 366 0.93 14.69 5.64
CA ILE A 366 0.51 13.76 6.67
C ILE A 366 -0.23 12.59 6.01
N ALA A 367 0.19 11.37 6.32
CA ALA A 367 -0.58 10.17 6.03
C ALA A 367 -0.88 9.40 7.32
N ALA A 368 -2.14 9.14 7.61
CA ALA A 368 -2.55 8.44 8.82
C ALA A 368 -3.56 7.35 8.47
N ARG A 369 -3.41 6.14 9.02
CA ARG A 369 -4.42 5.09 8.82
C ARG A 369 -5.75 5.48 9.45
N GLY A 370 -5.72 5.96 10.71
CA GLY A 370 -6.85 6.62 11.35
C GLY A 370 -8.02 5.73 11.76
N GLU A 371 -7.78 4.58 12.40
CA GLU A 371 -8.84 3.67 12.89
C GLU A 371 -9.59 4.19 14.15
N GLY A 372 -9.47 5.49 14.46
CA GLY A 372 -10.11 6.18 15.60
C GLY A 372 -11.27 7.10 15.21
N ASP A 373 -11.75 7.90 16.18
CA ASP A 373 -12.81 8.90 15.94
C ASP A 373 -12.37 9.98 14.95
N THR A 374 -11.07 10.29 14.96
CA THR A 374 -10.39 11.01 13.89
C THR A 374 -8.94 10.54 13.75
N ALA A 375 -8.41 10.62 12.53
CA ALA A 375 -7.05 10.27 12.18
C ALA A 375 -6.01 11.27 12.71
N ILE A 376 -6.38 12.54 12.83
CA ILE A 376 -5.51 13.64 13.26
C ILE A 376 -6.24 14.42 14.33
N ASN A 377 -5.74 14.41 15.57
CA ASN A 377 -6.29 15.18 16.68
C ASN A 377 -5.19 16.04 17.30
N LEU A 378 -5.06 17.26 16.79
CA LEU A 378 -4.08 18.26 17.24
C LEU A 378 -4.76 19.40 18.00
N ASN A 379 -5.88 19.11 18.67
CA ASN A 379 -6.74 20.09 19.36
C ASN A 379 -6.13 20.67 20.64
N SER A 380 -4.96 20.20 21.09
CA SER A 380 -4.26 20.85 22.20
C SER A 380 -3.66 22.22 21.81
N PHE A 381 -3.50 22.49 20.51
CA PHE A 381 -3.08 23.79 19.96
C PHE A 381 -4.27 24.72 19.74
N ALA A 382 -4.13 25.96 20.17
CA ALA A 382 -5.15 26.98 20.00
C ALA A 382 -5.39 27.31 18.51
N THR A 383 -4.32 27.37 17.71
CA THR A 383 -4.37 27.66 16.28
C THR A 383 -3.54 26.62 15.51
N ARG A 384 -3.99 26.21 14.33
CA ARG A 384 -3.28 25.22 13.50
C ARG A 384 -3.18 25.69 12.06
N ASN A 385 -1.95 25.87 11.61
CA ASN A 385 -1.63 26.26 10.25
C ASN A 385 -0.98 25.07 9.55
N TYR A 386 -1.59 24.60 8.48
CA TYR A 386 -1.09 23.51 7.66
C TYR A 386 -0.78 24.03 6.26
N ILE A 387 0.49 23.93 5.87
CA ILE A 387 1.01 24.36 4.58
C ILE A 387 1.60 23.15 3.88
N PHE A 388 1.25 22.93 2.62
CA PHE A 388 1.83 21.84 1.85
C PHE A 388 3.22 22.21 1.36
N ASN A 389 4.15 21.25 1.43
CA ASN A 389 5.45 21.37 0.79
C ASN A 389 5.39 20.75 -0.62
N PRO A 390 5.28 21.54 -1.70
CA PRO A 390 5.14 21.01 -3.06
C PRO A 390 6.37 20.22 -3.53
N ALA A 391 7.54 20.45 -2.92
CA ALA A 391 8.75 19.69 -3.24
C ALA A 391 8.63 18.20 -2.82
N LEU A 392 7.67 17.84 -1.97
CA LEU A 392 7.35 16.43 -1.67
C LEU A 392 6.70 15.70 -2.87
N ASN A 393 6.31 16.42 -3.93
CA ASN A 393 5.80 15.82 -5.16
C ASN A 393 6.83 15.92 -6.30
N SER A 394 7.39 17.12 -6.54
CA SER A 394 8.26 17.37 -7.70
C SER A 394 9.74 17.07 -7.49
N ASP A 395 10.28 17.36 -6.30
CA ASP A 395 11.73 17.38 -6.02
C ASP A 395 12.02 16.63 -4.72
N ARG A 396 11.63 15.36 -4.70
CA ARG A 396 11.68 14.51 -3.51
C ARG A 396 13.11 14.18 -3.13
N THR A 397 13.49 14.50 -1.90
CA THR A 397 14.81 14.15 -1.33
C THR A 397 14.72 13.14 -0.20
N ILE A 398 13.51 12.85 0.32
CA ILE A 398 13.31 11.77 1.30
C ILE A 398 13.52 10.42 0.59
N PRO A 399 14.41 9.56 1.09
CA PRO A 399 14.67 8.26 0.47
C PRO A 399 13.58 7.25 0.81
N PHE A 400 13.40 6.24 -0.06
CA PHE A 400 12.57 5.05 0.19
C PHE A 400 11.09 5.31 0.57
N LEU A 401 10.50 6.40 0.06
CA LEU A 401 9.10 6.71 0.27
C LEU A 401 8.18 5.58 -0.25
N PRO A 402 7.11 5.24 0.50
CA PRO A 402 6.09 4.34 0.02
C PRO A 402 5.13 5.07 -0.93
N PHE A 403 4.58 4.31 -1.88
CA PHE A 403 3.60 4.79 -2.86
C PHE A 403 2.27 4.10 -2.68
N ILE A 404 1.20 4.79 -3.05
CA ILE A 404 -0.12 4.22 -3.25
C ILE A 404 -0.07 3.41 -4.55
N ALA A 405 -0.47 2.14 -4.48
CA ALA A 405 -0.75 1.34 -5.68
C ALA A 405 -2.05 0.56 -5.48
N ASN A 406 -3.06 0.86 -6.31
CA ASN A 406 -4.42 0.32 -6.18
C ASN A 406 -4.98 -0.13 -7.52
N ILE A 407 -5.38 -1.40 -7.60
CA ILE A 407 -6.07 -1.94 -8.78
C ILE A 407 -7.46 -1.30 -8.84
N ILE A 408 -7.77 -0.67 -9.98
CA ILE A 408 -9.08 -0.05 -10.25
C ILE A 408 -9.92 -0.88 -11.22
N GLU A 409 -9.27 -1.66 -12.07
CA GLU A 409 -9.91 -2.63 -12.94
C GLU A 409 -8.96 -3.81 -13.16
N TRP A 410 -9.54 -5.00 -13.29
CA TRP A 410 -8.81 -6.18 -13.72
C TRP A 410 -9.71 -7.08 -14.56
N ARG A 411 -9.08 -7.87 -15.43
CA ARG A 411 -9.75 -8.90 -16.19
C ARG A 411 -8.78 -10.02 -16.58
N GLU A 412 -9.36 -11.18 -16.84
CA GLU A 412 -8.64 -12.22 -17.54
C GLU A 412 -8.50 -11.84 -19.02
N SER A 413 -7.36 -12.21 -19.61
CA SER A 413 -7.00 -11.94 -20.99
C SER A 413 -6.36 -13.19 -21.61
N THR A 414 -6.16 -13.19 -22.92
CA THR A 414 -5.36 -14.21 -23.59
C THR A 414 -3.97 -13.69 -23.91
N ILE A 415 -3.00 -14.59 -24.09
CA ILE A 415 -1.62 -14.19 -24.42
C ILE A 415 -1.49 -13.50 -25.78
N ASN A 416 -2.51 -13.59 -26.64
CA ASN A 416 -2.53 -12.96 -27.95
C ASN A 416 -3.22 -11.59 -27.95
N ASP A 417 -3.82 -11.19 -26.82
CA ASP A 417 -4.45 -9.88 -26.71
C ASP A 417 -3.38 -8.79 -26.65
N THR A 418 -3.66 -7.63 -27.24
CA THR A 418 -2.74 -6.47 -27.24
C THR A 418 -2.53 -5.95 -25.80
N PHE A 419 -1.27 -5.62 -25.47
CA PHE A 419 -0.90 -5.03 -24.18
C PHE A 419 0.01 -3.78 -24.34
N PRO A 420 -0.37 -2.60 -23.77
CA PRO A 420 -1.56 -2.37 -22.95
C PRO A 420 -2.84 -2.47 -23.78
N PRO A 421 -4.00 -2.70 -23.15
CA PRO A 421 -5.26 -2.70 -23.88
C PRO A 421 -5.54 -1.35 -24.53
N GLU A 422 -6.15 -1.36 -25.72
CA GLU A 422 -6.63 -0.13 -26.34
C GLU A 422 -7.71 0.50 -25.46
N GLU A 423 -7.49 1.73 -25.00
CA GLU A 423 -8.53 2.48 -24.30
C GLU A 423 -9.65 2.81 -25.29
N PRO A 424 -10.93 2.64 -24.91
CA PRO A 424 -12.01 3.19 -25.71
C PRO A 424 -11.80 4.70 -25.81
N MET A 425 -11.63 5.22 -27.03
CA MET A 425 -11.62 6.66 -27.27
C MET A 425 -12.96 7.23 -26.79
N ASN A 426 -12.96 7.90 -25.64
CA ASN A 426 -14.10 8.64 -25.12
C ASN A 426 -14.24 10.00 -25.81
#